data_AF-A0AAD6VBP7-F1
#
_entry.id   AF-A0AAD6VBP7-F1
#
_cell.length_a   1.000
_cell.length_b   1.000
_cell.length_c   1.000
_cell.angle_alpha   90.00
_cell.angle_beta   90.00
_cell.angle_gamma   90.00
#
_symmetry.space_group_name_H-M   'P 1'
#
loop_
_entity.id
_entity.type
_entity.pdbx_description
1 polymer ?
#
loop_
_entity_poly.entity_id
_entity_poly.type
_entity_poly.pdbx_seq_one_letter_code
_entity_poly.pdbx_strand_id
1 'polypeptide(L)'
;ELREALREDDERLAASIMTTLESKAARTALLGLDGLSAQNAIDVIQDILEKGLLLDKESHSKARRFIVKLSAACDKLPSCLFISGITARDDHPLFTGGFGDIFHAS
;
A
#
# COMPACT_ATOMS: atom_id res chain seq x y z
N GLU A 1 -14.82 0.90 -22.39
CA GLU A 1 -15.57 1.82 -21.50
C GLU A 1 -15.16 1.73 -20.04
N LEU A 2 -15.77 0.92 -19.16
CA LEU A 2 -15.45 0.97 -17.70
C LEU A 2 -13.97 0.71 -17.37
N ARG A 3 -13.36 -0.32 -17.96
CA ARG A 3 -11.94 -0.64 -17.70
C ARG A 3 -10.98 0.44 -18.19
N GLU A 4 -11.32 1.14 -19.27
CA GLU A 4 -10.50 2.23 -19.80
C GLU A 4 -10.62 3.47 -18.93
N ALA A 5 -11.84 3.81 -18.49
CA ALA A 5 -12.06 4.90 -17.55
C ALA A 5 -11.32 4.68 -16.22
N LEU A 6 -11.28 3.44 -15.72
CA LEU A 6 -10.51 3.08 -14.52
C LEU A 6 -9.00 3.24 -14.75
N ARG A 7 -8.49 2.81 -15.90
CA ARG A 7 -7.07 2.98 -16.24
C ARG A 7 -6.68 4.46 -16.32
N GLU A 8 -7.48 5.29 -16.98
CA GLU A 8 -7.24 6.73 -17.06
C GLU A 8 -7.30 7.42 -15.69
N ASP A 9 -8.14 6.93 -14.78
CA ASP A 9 -8.19 7.41 -13.42
C ASP A 9 -6.92 7.04 -12.63
N ASP A 10 -6.50 5.77 -12.72
CA ASP A 10 -5.26 5.26 -12.12
C ASP A 10 -4.03 6.07 -12.59
N GLU A 11 -3.92 6.35 -13.89
CA GLU A 11 -2.84 7.17 -14.47
C GLU A 11 -2.86 8.61 -13.94
N ARG A 12 -4.04 9.23 -13.82
CA ARG A 12 -4.20 10.58 -13.25
C ARG A 12 -3.86 10.62 -11.76
N LEU A 13 -4.21 9.57 -11.03
CA LEU A 13 -3.87 9.43 -9.61
C LEU A 13 -2.35 9.32 -9.44
N ALA A 14 -1.69 8.49 -10.25
CA ALA A 14 -0.23 8.37 -10.26
C ALA A 14 0.46 9.71 -10.54
N ALA A 15 0.02 10.44 -11.56
CA ALA A 15 0.57 11.76 -11.89
C ALA A 15 0.37 12.77 -10.74
N SER A 16 -0.79 12.77 -10.10
CA SER A 16 -1.10 13.68 -8.98
C SER A 16 -0.25 13.37 -7.74
N ILE A 17 -0.06 12.09 -7.44
CA ILE A 17 0.82 11.65 -6.35
C ILE A 17 2.26 12.10 -6.63
N MET A 18 2.77 11.88 -7.84
CA MET A 18 4.14 12.26 -8.18
C MET A 18 4.36 13.77 -8.10
N THR A 19 3.44 14.56 -8.62
CA THR A 19 3.47 16.04 -8.51
C THR A 19 3.47 16.47 -7.03
N THR A 20 2.66 15.82 -6.20
CA THR A 20 2.60 16.09 -4.76
C THR A 20 3.92 15.73 -4.07
N LEU A 21 4.53 14.60 -4.46
CA LEU A 21 5.81 14.18 -3.92
C LEU A 21 6.94 15.10 -4.36
N GLU A 22 6.88 15.75 -5.52
CA GLU A 22 7.89 16.73 -5.95
C GLU A 22 7.89 18.01 -5.10
N SER A 23 6.71 18.44 -4.62
CA SER A 23 6.59 19.58 -3.73
C SER A 23 7.10 19.26 -2.32
N LYS A 24 8.12 19.99 -1.86
CA LYS A 24 8.67 19.84 -0.51
C LYS A 24 7.61 20.11 0.59
N ALA A 25 6.74 21.10 0.37
CA ALA A 25 5.69 21.46 1.32
C ALA A 25 4.65 20.34 1.43
N ALA A 26 4.16 19.85 0.29
CA ALA A 26 3.15 18.80 0.27
C ALA A 26 3.72 17.47 0.78
N ARG A 27 4.97 17.14 0.45
CA ARG A 27 5.66 15.96 1.00
C ARG A 27 5.76 16.02 2.53
N THR A 28 6.06 17.20 3.10
CA THR A 28 6.12 17.37 4.56
C THR A 28 4.73 17.21 5.19
N ALA A 29 3.70 17.76 4.56
CA ALA A 29 2.32 17.60 5.02
C ALA A 29 1.88 16.13 4.98
N LEU A 30 2.22 15.39 3.92
CA LEU A 30 1.91 13.96 3.83
C LEU A 30 2.66 13.13 4.89
N LEU A 31 3.91 13.49 5.23
CA LEU A 31 4.66 12.83 6.31
C LEU A 31 4.11 13.14 7.71
N GLY A 32 3.31 14.20 7.85
CA GLY A 32 2.59 14.53 9.08
C GLY A 32 1.22 13.88 9.19
N LEU A 33 0.82 13.05 8.21
CA LEU A 33 -0.42 12.28 8.31
C LEU A 33 -0.29 11.21 9.39
N ASP A 34 -1.40 10.92 10.05
CA ASP A 34 -1.52 9.84 11.03
C ASP A 34 -2.85 9.08 10.86
N GLY A 35 -2.99 7.96 11.56
CA GLY A 35 -4.22 7.19 11.63
C GLY A 35 -4.67 6.65 10.27
N LEU A 36 -5.96 6.83 9.95
CA LEU A 36 -6.54 6.31 8.71
C LEU A 36 -5.98 7.03 7.47
N SER A 37 -5.75 8.34 7.56
CA SER A 37 -5.24 9.13 6.43
C SER A 37 -3.84 8.69 6.02
N ALA A 38 -2.98 8.37 6.99
CA ALA A 38 -1.65 7.84 6.71
C ALA A 38 -1.72 6.44 6.08
N GLN A 39 -2.61 5.57 6.57
CA GLN A 39 -2.81 4.24 5.98
C GLN A 39 -3.27 4.34 4.53
N ASN A 40 -4.28 5.17 4.25
CA ASN A 40 -4.80 5.36 2.90
C ASN A 40 -3.72 5.90 1.96
N ALA A 41 -2.89 6.84 2.42
CA ALA A 41 -1.78 7.36 1.63
C ALA A 41 -0.73 6.28 1.32
N ILE A 42 -0.39 5.43 2.30
CA ILE A 42 0.51 4.29 2.07
C ILE A 42 -0.08 3.34 1.03
N ASP A 43 -1.34 2.95 1.19
CA ASP A 43 -2.00 1.95 0.35
C ASP A 43 -2.18 2.44 -1.09
N VAL A 44 -2.54 3.71 -1.29
CA VAL A 44 -2.65 4.30 -2.64
C VAL A 44 -1.30 4.33 -3.35
N ILE A 45 -0.23 4.74 -2.68
CA ILE A 45 1.10 4.79 -3.30
C ILE A 45 1.59 3.36 -3.58
N GLN A 46 1.27 2.40 -2.72
CA GLN A 46 1.60 0.99 -2.93
C GLN A 46 0.83 0.42 -4.14
N ASP A 47 -0.45 0.71 -4.28
CA ASP A 47 -1.27 0.27 -5.43
C ASP A 47 -0.72 0.82 -6.75
N ILE A 48 -0.31 2.09 -6.78
CA ILE A 48 0.34 2.71 -7.95
C ILE A 48 1.65 1.98 -8.32
N LEU A 49 2.44 1.57 -7.33
CA LEU A 49 3.68 0.82 -7.54
C LEU A 49 3.41 -0.59 -8.07
N GLU A 50 2.42 -1.29 -7.50
CA GLU A 50 2.04 -2.65 -7.90
C GLU A 50 1.46 -2.70 -9.31
N LYS A 51 0.66 -1.69 -9.69
CA LYS A 51 0.12 -1.53 -11.04
C LYS A 51 1.18 -1.12 -12.07
N GLY A 52 2.40 -0.78 -11.65
CA GLY A 52 3.49 -0.42 -12.55
C GLY A 52 3.25 0.89 -13.31
N LEU A 53 2.45 1.81 -12.74
CA LEU A 53 2.09 3.07 -13.39
C LEU A 53 3.25 4.07 -13.45
N LEU A 54 4.28 3.86 -12.62
CA LEU A 54 5.52 4.65 -12.60
C LEU A 54 6.58 3.95 -13.45
N LEU A 55 6.64 4.29 -14.74
CA LEU A 55 7.55 3.67 -15.71
C LEU A 55 9.01 4.03 -15.47
N ASP A 56 9.29 5.21 -14.92
CA ASP A 56 10.66 5.65 -14.69
C ASP A 56 11.18 5.19 -13.32
N LYS A 57 12.43 4.72 -13.32
CA LYS A 57 13.10 4.16 -12.13
C LYS A 57 13.23 5.19 -11.00
N GLU A 58 13.32 6.48 -11.34
CA GLU A 58 13.48 7.54 -10.34
C GLU A 58 12.19 7.75 -9.56
N SER A 59 11.05 7.92 -10.23
CA SER A 59 9.71 8.04 -9.65
C SER A 59 9.37 6.82 -8.83
N HIS A 60 9.62 5.62 -9.36
CA HIS A 60 9.43 4.37 -8.64
C HIS A 60 10.26 4.34 -7.34
N SER A 61 11.55 4.70 -7.41
CA SER A 61 12.41 4.78 -6.23
C SER A 61 11.97 5.87 -5.24
N LYS A 62 11.48 7.00 -5.74
CA LYS A 62 11.01 8.14 -4.94
C LYS A 62 9.75 7.78 -4.17
N ALA A 63 8.75 7.19 -4.84
CA ALA A 63 7.52 6.69 -4.25
C ALA A 63 7.82 5.61 -3.19
N ARG A 64 8.66 4.62 -3.51
CA ARG A 64 9.05 3.56 -2.55
C ARG A 64 9.75 4.12 -1.32
N ARG A 65 10.70 5.05 -1.49
CA ARG A 65 11.37 5.72 -0.37
C ARG A 65 10.39 6.56 0.45
N PHE A 66 9.38 7.14 -0.19
CA PHE A 66 8.34 7.90 0.51
C PHE A 66 7.49 7.00 1.39
N ILE A 67 6.99 5.86 0.88
CA ILE A 67 6.26 4.86 1.68
C ILE A 67 7.07 4.47 2.92
N VAL A 68 8.34 4.09 2.76
CA VAL A 68 9.20 3.70 3.89
C VAL A 68 9.27 4.80 4.96
N LYS A 69 9.37 6.06 4.55
CA LYS A 69 9.42 7.19 5.48
C LYS A 69 8.09 7.43 6.17
N LEU A 70 6.99 7.38 5.42
CA LEU A 70 5.65 7.57 5.97
C LEU A 70 5.34 6.45 6.97
N SER A 71 5.58 5.20 6.58
CA SER A 71 5.46 4.03 7.46
C SER A 71 6.23 4.17 8.76
N ALA A 72 7.48 4.63 8.69
CA ALA A 72 8.28 4.87 9.89
C ALA A 72 7.78 6.03 10.75
N ALA A 73 7.10 7.02 10.16
CA ALA A 73 6.57 8.18 10.87
C ALA A 73 5.25 7.89 11.60
N CYS A 74 4.40 7.01 11.03
CA CYS A 74 3.06 6.70 11.56
C CYS A 74 2.91 5.27 12.09
N ASP A 75 4.01 4.51 12.20
CA ASP A 75 4.05 3.11 12.65
C ASP A 75 3.05 2.20 11.91
N LYS A 76 2.92 2.38 10.59
CA LYS A 76 1.99 1.64 9.73
C LYS A 76 2.69 1.03 8.53
N LEU A 77 2.21 -0.13 8.12
CA LEU A 77 2.68 -0.83 6.92
C LEU A 77 1.57 -0.85 5.86
N PRO A 78 1.91 -1.04 4.58
CA PRO A 78 0.90 -1.23 3.55
C PRO A 78 -0.06 -2.37 3.91
N SER A 79 -1.36 -2.13 3.74
CA SER A 79 -2.42 -3.09 4.08
C SER A 79 -2.27 -4.40 3.31
N CYS A 80 -1.73 -4.35 2.08
CA CYS A 80 -1.46 -5.54 1.27
C CYS A 80 -0.45 -6.52 1.89
N LEU A 81 0.33 -6.11 2.88
CA LEU A 81 1.24 -6.99 3.62
C LEU A 81 0.53 -7.79 4.72
N PHE A 82 -0.67 -7.38 5.12
CA PHE A 82 -1.45 -8.08 6.14
C PHE A 82 -2.38 -9.09 5.48
N ILE A 83 -2.33 -10.34 5.96
CA ILE A 83 -3.30 -11.34 5.55
C ILE A 83 -4.60 -11.05 6.30
N SER A 84 -5.66 -10.80 5.56
CA SER A 84 -7.00 -10.59 6.08
C SER A 84 -7.87 -11.84 5.86
N GLY A 85 -8.97 -11.97 6.61
CA GLY A 85 -9.92 -13.08 6.44
C GLY A 85 -9.49 -14.41 7.07
N ILE A 86 -8.41 -14.43 7.85
CA ILE A 86 -8.02 -15.60 8.61
C ILE A 86 -8.94 -15.76 9.83
N THR A 87 -9.58 -16.92 9.95
CA THR A 87 -10.31 -17.32 11.15
C THR A 87 -9.56 -18.45 11.87
N ALA A 88 -9.33 -18.29 13.18
CA ALA A 88 -8.70 -19.32 14.00
C ALA A 88 -9.71 -20.46 14.19
N ARG A 89 -9.30 -21.71 13.90
CA ARG A 89 -10.25 -22.83 13.78
C ARG A 89 -10.40 -23.71 15.03
N ASP A 90 -9.40 -23.82 15.91
CA ASP A 90 -9.50 -24.43 17.25
C ASP A 90 -8.11 -24.49 17.93
N ASP A 91 -8.07 -24.72 19.26
CA ASP A 91 -6.84 -24.77 20.09
C ASP A 91 -5.94 -26.01 19.85
N HIS A 92 -6.33 -26.94 18.97
CA HIS A 92 -5.67 -28.24 18.80
C HIS A 92 -5.37 -28.54 17.32
N PRO A 93 -4.24 -28.06 16.76
CA PRO A 93 -3.81 -28.42 15.40
C PRO A 93 -3.43 -29.91 15.33
N LEU A 94 -4.02 -30.66 14.39
CA LEU A 94 -3.95 -32.14 14.31
C LEU A 94 -3.08 -32.67 13.15
N PHE A 95 -2.51 -31.81 12.31
CA PHE A 95 -1.67 -32.18 11.17
C PHE A 95 -0.33 -31.44 11.15
N THR A 96 0.69 -32.18 10.71
CA THR A 96 2.11 -31.81 10.75
C THR A 96 2.52 -31.02 9.50
N GLY A 97 1.81 -29.93 9.19
CA GLY A 97 2.15 -28.98 8.13
C GLY A 97 1.96 -27.56 8.62
N GLY A 98 3.02 -26.98 9.20
CA GLY A 98 3.01 -25.86 10.17
C GLY A 98 2.31 -24.54 9.82
N PHE A 99 1.60 -24.41 8.71
CA PHE A 99 0.79 -23.24 8.36
C PHE A 99 -0.63 -23.56 7.88
N GLY A 100 -0.89 -24.77 7.39
CA GLY A 100 -2.20 -25.14 6.81
C GLY A 100 -3.28 -25.49 7.83
N ASP A 101 -2.88 -25.66 9.08
CA ASP A 101 -3.71 -26.27 10.13
C ASP A 101 -4.30 -25.29 11.14
N ILE A 102 -3.74 -24.08 11.21
CA ILE A 102 -4.13 -23.06 12.18
C ILE A 102 -5.03 -22.02 11.51
N PHE A 103 -4.88 -21.82 10.19
CA PHE A 103 -5.46 -20.72 9.45
C PHE A 103 -6.01 -21.21 8.11
N HIS A 104 -7.31 -21.06 7.90
CA HIS A 104 -7.98 -21.29 6.62
C HIS A 104 -8.40 -19.93 6.04
N ALA A 105 -8.03 -19.67 4.78
CA ALA A 105 -8.57 -18.57 3.99
C ALA A 105 -9.88 -19.00 3.34
N SER A 106 -10.98 -18.34 3.69
CA SER A 106 -12.31 -18.52 3.10
C SER A 106 -12.45 -17.84 1.75
#